data_AF-A6DGS6-F1
#
_entry.id   AF-A6DGS6-F1
#
_cell.length_a   1.000
_cell.length_b   1.000
_cell.length_c   1.000
_cell.angle_alpha   90.00
_cell.angle_beta   90.00
_cell.angle_gamma   90.00
#
_symmetry.space_group_name_H-M   'P 1'
#
loop_
_entity.id
_entity.type
_entity.pdbx_description
1 polymer ?
#
loop_
_entity_poly.entity_id
_entity_poly.type
_entity_poly.pdbx_seq_one_letter_code
_entity_poly.pdbx_strand_id
1 'polypeptide(L)'
;MNDELYRQQIEGLDYQHFLVLYWTMVAEDKREGYNITNVFDDLKLSGVTRTKQSAVSYVETLKYLQFIELREQRNRKSLYLTEHGAKALMRLGEKFDILKSNYLETVK
;
A
#
# COMPACT_ATOMS: atom_id res chain seq x y z
N MET A 1 -11.47 -23.19 4.67
CA MET A 1 -11.15 -23.03 3.23
C MET A 1 -10.75 -21.59 2.89
N ASN A 2 -11.33 -20.56 3.52
CA ASN A 2 -10.93 -19.15 3.31
C ASN A 2 -9.50 -18.81 3.79
N ASP A 3 -9.04 -19.41 4.88
CA ASP A 3 -7.74 -19.04 5.47
C ASP A 3 -6.55 -19.48 4.60
N GLU A 4 -6.64 -20.62 3.91
CA GLU A 4 -5.55 -21.11 3.08
C GLU A 4 -5.34 -20.26 1.83
N LEU A 5 -6.43 -19.88 1.15
CA LEU A 5 -6.35 -18.97 0.00
C LEU A 5 -5.82 -17.60 0.42
N TYR A 6 -6.32 -17.06 1.54
CA TYR A 6 -5.86 -15.78 2.07
C TYR A 6 -4.36 -15.81 2.41
N ARG A 7 -3.90 -16.90 3.03
CA ARG A 7 -2.48 -17.12 3.33
C ARG A 7 -1.64 -17.15 2.05
N GLN A 8 -2.06 -17.90 1.03
CA GLN A 8 -1.36 -17.98 -0.26
C GLN A 8 -1.34 -16.62 -0.97
N GLN A 9 -2.41 -15.84 -0.89
CA GLN A 9 -2.47 -14.48 -1.43
C GLN A 9 -1.43 -13.56 -0.76
N ILE A 10 -1.29 -13.63 0.57
CA ILE A 10 -0.26 -12.86 1.30
C ILE A 10 1.14 -13.36 0.95
N GLU A 11 1.36 -14.68 0.88
CA GLU A 11 2.65 -15.27 0.53
C GLU A 11 3.13 -14.88 -0.87
N GLY A 12 2.19 -14.62 -1.80
CA GLY A 12 2.46 -14.11 -3.14
C GLY A 12 2.75 -12.60 -3.20
N LEU A 13 2.58 -11.86 -2.09
CA LEU A 13 2.96 -10.45 -2.01
C LEU A 13 4.45 -10.31 -1.70
N ASP A 14 4.96 -9.15 -2.09
CA ASP A 14 6.38 -8.80 -2.03
C ASP A 14 6.55 -7.37 -1.54
N TYR A 15 7.80 -6.91 -1.41
CA TYR A 15 8.17 -5.72 -0.67
C TYR A 15 7.41 -4.45 -1.07
N GLN A 16 7.23 -4.21 -2.37
CA GLN A 16 6.45 -3.09 -2.88
C GLN A 16 5.00 -3.09 -2.39
N HIS A 17 4.37 -4.25 -2.25
CA HIS A 17 3.00 -4.38 -1.78
C HIS A 17 2.92 -4.08 -0.28
N PHE A 18 3.90 -4.57 0.47
CA PHE A 18 4.07 -4.23 1.88
C PHE A 18 4.19 -2.72 2.09
N LEU A 19 5.07 -2.04 1.33
CA LEU A 19 5.25 -0.59 1.44
C LEU A 19 3.97 0.19 1.11
N VAL A 20 3.23 -0.22 0.07
CA VAL A 20 1.96 0.43 -0.28
C VAL A 20 0.92 0.28 0.84
N LEU A 21 0.80 -0.92 1.45
CA LEU A 21 -0.08 -1.13 2.60
C LEU A 21 0.36 -0.31 3.80
N TYR A 22 1.66 -0.30 4.11
CA TYR A 22 2.22 0.43 5.23
C TYR A 22 1.98 1.95 5.10
N TRP A 23 2.30 2.54 3.95
CA TRP A 23 2.10 3.98 3.73
C TRP A 23 0.63 4.37 3.68
N THR A 24 -0.24 3.50 3.18
CA THR A 24 -1.70 3.71 3.26
C THR A 24 -2.15 3.79 4.71
N MET A 25 -1.71 2.85 5.57
CA MET A 25 -2.01 2.85 7.00
C MET A 25 -1.50 4.13 7.69
N VAL A 26 -0.25 4.53 7.43
CA VAL A 26 0.32 5.75 8.01
C VAL A 26 -0.47 7.00 7.58
N ALA A 27 -0.88 7.07 6.32
CA ALA A 27 -1.67 8.19 5.83
C ALA A 27 -3.05 8.27 6.51
N GLU A 28 -3.71 7.13 6.69
CA GLU A 28 -4.99 7.08 7.41
C GLU A 28 -4.85 7.49 8.88
N ASP A 29 -3.80 7.03 9.56
CA ASP A 29 -3.48 7.44 10.94
C ASP A 29 -3.30 8.96 11.05
N LYS A 30 -2.62 9.56 10.06
CA LYS A 30 -2.42 11.02 9.94
C LYS A 30 -3.62 11.77 9.37
N ARG A 31 -4.67 11.08 8.94
CA ARG A 31 -5.85 11.64 8.23
C ARG A 31 -5.47 12.41 6.95
N GLU A 32 -4.45 11.95 6.26
CA GLU A 32 -3.97 12.49 5.00
C GLU A 32 -4.41 11.65 3.80
N GLY A 33 -4.63 12.28 2.65
CA GLY A 33 -4.98 11.58 1.42
C GLY A 33 -3.74 10.99 0.75
N TYR A 34 -3.68 9.66 0.65
CA TYR A 34 -2.60 8.96 -0.05
C TYR A 34 -3.11 8.34 -1.35
N ASN A 35 -2.63 8.82 -2.50
CA ASN A 35 -3.12 8.40 -3.81
C ASN A 35 -2.03 7.71 -4.65
N ILE A 36 -2.41 7.20 -5.83
CA ILE A 36 -1.52 6.45 -6.72
C ILE A 36 -0.28 7.27 -7.14
N THR A 37 -0.39 8.60 -7.28
CA THR A 37 0.79 9.44 -7.57
C THR A 37 1.75 9.42 -6.39
N ASN A 38 1.26 9.52 -5.15
CA ASN A 38 2.11 9.43 -3.97
C ASN A 38 2.82 8.08 -3.86
N VAL A 39 2.09 6.99 -4.10
CA VAL A 39 2.67 5.64 -4.17
C VAL A 39 3.82 5.58 -5.19
N PHE A 40 3.61 6.09 -6.40
CA PHE A 40 4.65 6.11 -7.42
C PHE A 40 5.87 6.91 -6.97
N ASP A 41 5.65 8.12 -6.45
CA ASP A 41 6.74 9.00 -6.03
C ASP A 41 7.56 8.38 -4.88
N ASP A 42 6.91 7.81 -3.86
CA ASP A 42 7.60 7.18 -2.73
C ASP A 42 8.34 5.89 -3.14
N LEU A 43 7.74 5.04 -3.98
CA LEU A 43 8.43 3.85 -4.51
C LEU A 43 9.62 4.23 -5.40
N LYS A 44 9.51 5.32 -6.16
CA LYS A 44 10.60 5.83 -6.99
C LYS A 44 11.75 6.37 -6.15
N LEU A 45 11.45 7.17 -5.14
CA LEU A 45 12.45 7.70 -4.21
C LEU A 45 13.14 6.59 -3.43
N SER A 46 12.41 5.53 -3.06
CA SER A 46 12.92 4.35 -2.37
C SER A 46 13.71 3.39 -3.28
N GLY A 47 13.83 3.69 -4.58
CA GLY A 47 14.52 2.83 -5.54
C GLY A 47 13.80 1.53 -5.90
N VAL A 48 12.54 1.35 -5.46
CA VAL A 48 11.75 0.13 -5.64
C VAL A 48 11.19 0.02 -7.06
N THR A 49 10.80 1.14 -7.66
CA THR A 49 10.43 1.16 -9.09
C THR A 49 10.86 2.44 -9.79
N ARG A 50 10.93 2.40 -11.12
CA ARG A 50 11.20 3.56 -11.97
C ARG A 50 10.00 3.98 -12.82
N THR A 51 8.93 3.18 -12.84
CA THR A 51 7.80 3.40 -13.77
C THR A 51 6.49 3.54 -13.01
N LYS A 52 5.62 4.42 -13.54
CA LYS A 52 4.28 4.62 -13.00
C LYS A 52 3.40 3.39 -13.22
N GLN A 53 3.62 2.66 -14.31
CA GLN A 53 2.90 1.44 -14.67
C GLN A 53 3.10 0.35 -13.60
N SER A 54 4.33 0.16 -13.12
CA SER A 54 4.59 -0.76 -12.01
C SER A 54 3.84 -0.35 -10.74
N ALA A 55 3.91 0.92 -10.35
CA ALA A 55 3.20 1.43 -9.18
C ALA A 55 1.68 1.22 -9.28
N VAL A 56 1.09 1.50 -10.45
CA VAL A 56 -0.32 1.22 -10.73
C VAL A 56 -0.62 -0.27 -10.57
N SER A 57 0.20 -1.15 -11.15
CA SER A 57 0.02 -2.59 -11.05
C SER A 57 0.05 -3.08 -9.60
N TYR A 58 0.93 -2.56 -8.75
CA TYR A 58 0.99 -2.96 -7.34
C TYR A 58 -0.27 -2.54 -6.57
N VAL A 59 -0.78 -1.32 -6.83
CA VAL A 59 -2.04 -0.84 -6.26
C VAL A 59 -3.23 -1.67 -6.75
N GLU A 60 -3.29 -1.97 -8.05
CA GLU A 60 -4.37 -2.78 -8.62
C GLU A 60 -4.38 -4.20 -8.06
N THR A 61 -3.21 -4.84 -7.89
CA THR A 61 -3.09 -6.13 -7.22
C THR A 61 -3.71 -6.09 -5.82
N LEU A 62 -3.35 -5.10 -5.00
CA LEU A 62 -3.89 -4.97 -3.64
C LEU A 62 -5.40 -4.70 -3.63
N LYS A 63 -5.90 -3.92 -4.59
CA LYS A 63 -7.34 -3.66 -4.75
C LYS A 63 -8.10 -4.93 -5.13
N TYR A 64 -7.62 -5.69 -6.11
CA TYR A 64 -8.28 -6.92 -6.55
C TYR A 64 -8.24 -8.03 -5.50
N LEU A 65 -7.21 -8.04 -4.65
CA LEU A 65 -7.13 -8.89 -3.46
C LEU A 65 -7.94 -8.38 -2.26
N GLN A 66 -8.66 -7.26 -2.41
CA GLN A 66 -9.48 -6.64 -1.35
C GLN A 66 -8.68 -6.18 -0.12
N PHE A 67 -7.39 -5.90 -0.27
CA PHE A 67 -6.54 -5.37 0.82
C PHE A 67 -6.60 -3.85 0.92
N ILE A 68 -6.97 -3.17 -0.16
CA ILE A 68 -7.25 -1.74 -0.17
C ILE A 68 -8.53 -1.42 -0.91
N GLU A 69 -9.12 -0.29 -0.58
CA GLU A 69 -10.16 0.39 -1.34
C GLU A 69 -9.59 1.65 -2.01
N LEU A 70 -10.13 1.98 -3.18
CA LEU A 70 -9.89 3.26 -3.83
C LEU A 70 -11.16 4.10 -3.74
N ARG A 71 -11.10 5.21 -3.01
CA ARG A 71 -12.25 6.12 -2.88
C ARG A 71 -11.97 7.42 -3.63
N GLU A 72 -12.98 7.92 -4.33
CA GLU A 72 -12.88 9.19 -5.04
C GLU A 72 -12.96 10.34 -4.02
N GLN A 73 -11.91 11.16 -3.99
CA GLN A 73 -11.87 12.40 -3.24
C GLN A 73 -11.48 13.53 -4.19
N ARG A 74 -12.46 14.37 -4.53
CA ARG A 74 -12.33 15.43 -5.53
C ARG A 74 -11.86 14.83 -6.87
N ASN A 75 -10.67 15.19 -7.34
CA ASN A 75 -10.10 14.78 -8.63
C ASN A 75 -9.06 13.64 -8.50
N ARG A 76 -8.94 13.00 -7.32
CA ARG A 76 -7.95 11.94 -7.08
C ARG A 76 -8.60 10.73 -6.40
N LYS A 77 -8.03 9.54 -6.66
CA LYS A 77 -8.40 8.29 -5.98
C LYS A 77 -7.41 8.04 -4.86
N SER A 78 -7.88 8.14 -3.63
CA SER A 78 -7.08 7.88 -2.42
C SER A 78 -7.26 6.42 -2.00
N LEU A 79 -6.18 5.83 -1.48
CA LEU A 79 -6.10 4.47 -0.98
C LEU A 79 -6.58 4.45 0.49
N TYR A 80 -7.31 3.40 0.84
CA TYR A 80 -7.76 3.11 2.20
C TYR A 80 -7.52 1.63 2.48
N LEU A 81 -7.02 1.30 3.65
CA LEU A 81 -6.82 -0.06 4.10
C LEU A 81 -8.17 -0.69 4.42
N THR A 82 -8.36 -1.95 3.99
CA THR A 82 -9.47 -2.77 4.50
C THR A 82 -9.04 -3.50 5.77
N GLU A 83 -9.99 -4.11 6.48
CA GLU A 83 -9.66 -5.00 7.60
C GLU A 83 -8.75 -6.17 7.15
N HIS A 84 -8.98 -6.70 5.95
CA HIS A 84 -8.12 -7.74 5.36
C HIS A 84 -6.73 -7.20 5.02
N GLY A 85 -6.62 -5.96 4.57
CA GLY A 85 -5.35 -5.29 4.33
C GLY A 85 -4.56 -5.04 5.62
N ALA A 86 -5.23 -4.68 6.72
CA ALA A 86 -4.60 -4.53 8.03
C ALA A 86 -3.97 -5.83 8.51
N LYS A 87 -4.70 -6.93 8.42
CA LYS A 87 -4.21 -8.27 8.78
C LYS A 87 -3.05 -8.71 7.87
N ALA A 88 -3.14 -8.42 6.57
CA ALA A 88 -2.07 -8.72 5.61
C ALA A 88 -0.81 -7.91 5.92
N LEU A 89 -0.96 -6.61 6.24
CA LEU A 89 0.15 -5.74 6.63
C LEU A 89 0.87 -6.26 7.87
N MET A 90 0.14 -6.67 8.90
CA MET A 90 0.73 -7.26 10.11
C MET A 90 1.57 -8.49 9.78
N ARG A 91 1.06 -9.37 8.91
CA ARG A 91 1.78 -10.59 8.51
C ARG A 91 3.02 -10.30 7.68
N LEU A 92 2.93 -9.37 6.73
CA LEU A 92 4.05 -8.96 5.89
C LEU A 92 5.13 -8.20 6.68
N GLY A 93 4.75 -7.48 7.74
CA GLY A 93 5.67 -6.81 8.65
C GLY A 93 6.57 -7.75 9.45
N GLU A 94 6.25 -9.05 9.52
CA GLU A 94 7.17 -10.07 10.05
C GLU A 94 8.32 -10.38 9.08
N LYS A 95 8.14 -10.11 7.78
CA LYS A 95 9.07 -10.46 6.70
C LYS A 95 9.88 -9.27 6.19
N PHE A 96 9.31 -8.07 6.25
CA PHE A 96 9.83 -6.90 5.56
C PHE A 96 10.05 -5.72 6.49
N ASP A 97 11.16 -5.00 6.27
CA ASP A 97 11.49 -3.79 7.02
C ASP A 97 10.73 -2.57 6.50
N ILE A 98 10.27 -1.74 7.43
CA ILE A 98 9.59 -0.49 7.12
C ILE A 98 10.54 0.49 6.43
N LEU A 99 10.08 1.11 5.33
CA LEU A 99 10.64 2.36 4.83
C LEU A 99 9.70 3.52 5.13
N LYS A 100 10.29 4.66 5.49
CA LYS A 100 9.55 5.89 5.68
C LYS A 100 9.08 6.43 4.33
N SER A 101 7.86 6.97 4.28
CA SER A 101 7.34 7.69 3.12
C SER A 101 7.84 9.14 3.18
N ASN A 102 8.43 9.63 2.10
CA ASN A 102 8.88 11.02 2.03
C ASN A 102 7.69 11.97 1.89
N TYR A 103 6.57 11.51 1.32
CA TYR A 103 5.34 12.28 1.24
C TYR A 103 4.73 12.56 2.63
N LEU A 104 4.70 11.53 3.48
CA LEU A 104 4.08 11.59 4.81
C LEU A 104 5.02 12.15 5.89
N GLU A 105 6.27 12.52 5.56
CA GLU A 105 7.25 13.04 6.52
C GLU A 105 7.08 14.54 6.85
N THR A 106 6.06 15.23 6.34
CA THR A 106 5.83 16.65 6.65
C THR A 106 5.13 16.84 8.00
N VAL A 107 5.91 16.76 9.08
CA VAL A 107 5.59 17.47 10.32
C VAL A 107 6.61 18.60 10.48
N LYS A 108 6.14 19.83 10.27
CA LYS A 108 6.63 21.01 10.97
C LYS A 108 5.47 21.64 11.71
#